data_AF-A0A3N1NYK6-F1
#
_entry.id   AF-A0A3N1NYK6-F1
#
_cell.length_a   1.000
_cell.length_b   1.000
_cell.length_c   1.000
_cell.angle_alpha   90.00
_cell.angle_beta   90.00
_cell.angle_gamma   90.00
#
_symmetry.space_group_name_H-M   'P 1'
#
loop_
_entity.id
_entity.type
_entity.pdbx_description
1 polymer ?
#
loop_
_entity_poly.entity_id
_entity_poly.type
_entity_poly.pdbx_seq_one_letter_code
_entity_poly.pdbx_strand_id
1 'polypeptide(L)'
;MQIIYDESITANDQPLVMTRGDHERVEMHLRQDEQRHYTLFAFAGDHRRPARTQQQGPYHCLDQANGARRAIAAALRTQGYRVSDDVHPVWCLEAQRCINALRDAHEQFPVSYKFDPKDVYLDW
;
A
#
# COMPACT_ATOMS: atom_id res chain seq x y z
N MET A 1 -9.86 -14.36 12.73
CA MET A 1 -8.53 -14.13 12.11
C MET A 1 -7.86 -13.01 12.88
N GLN A 2 -6.84 -13.32 13.68
CA GLN A 2 -6.12 -12.30 14.45
C GLN A 2 -5.10 -11.63 13.53
N ILE A 3 -5.18 -10.32 13.38
CA ILE A 3 -4.17 -9.56 12.64
C ILE A 3 -2.93 -9.50 13.53
N ILE A 4 -1.83 -10.08 13.06
CA ILE A 4 -0.53 -10.04 13.72
C ILE A 4 0.25 -8.89 13.11
N TYR A 5 0.78 -8.01 13.95
CA TYR A 5 1.62 -6.90 13.53
C TYR A 5 3.08 -7.23 13.80
N ASP A 6 3.94 -6.87 12.86
CA ASP A 6 5.38 -6.95 13.04
C ASP A 6 5.94 -5.61 13.57
N GLU A 7 6.14 -5.54 14.88
CA GLU A 7 6.61 -4.33 15.56
C GLU A 7 8.08 -4.00 15.28
N SER A 8 8.86 -4.95 14.77
CA SER A 8 10.26 -4.70 14.40
C SER A 8 10.42 -3.81 13.18
N ILE A 9 9.33 -3.56 12.44
CA ILE A 9 9.30 -2.63 11.33
C ILE A 9 9.04 -1.22 11.86
N THR A 10 10.03 -0.36 11.67
CA THR A 10 9.96 1.06 11.98
C THR A 10 8.74 1.72 11.35
N ALA A 11 8.00 2.51 12.12
CA ALA A 11 6.90 3.32 11.59
C ALA A 11 7.48 4.56 10.90
N ASN A 12 7.42 4.60 9.57
CA ASN A 12 7.87 5.72 8.75
C ASN A 12 7.23 5.64 7.36
N ASP A 13 7.56 6.58 6.47
CA ASP A 13 7.11 6.63 5.08
C ASP A 13 8.12 6.03 4.08
N GLN A 14 9.31 5.65 4.56
CA GLN A 14 10.36 5.08 3.73
C GLN A 14 9.92 3.73 3.15
N PRO A 15 10.31 3.39 1.91
CA PRO A 15 10.01 2.09 1.33
C PRO A 15 10.56 0.96 2.19
N LEU A 16 9.76 -0.09 2.37
CA LEU A 16 10.18 -1.31 3.05
C LEU A 16 10.45 -2.39 2.00
N VAL A 17 11.64 -2.98 2.05
CA VAL A 17 12.05 -4.05 1.14
C VAL A 17 12.09 -5.37 1.90
N MET A 18 11.45 -6.39 1.35
CA MET A 18 11.52 -7.76 1.84
C MET A 18 11.94 -8.70 0.73
N THR A 19 12.84 -9.63 1.03
CA THR A 19 13.35 -10.60 0.06
C THR A 19 13.16 -12.02 0.55
N ARG A 20 13.10 -12.96 -0.40
CA ARG A 20 13.11 -14.40 -0.14
C ARG A 20 14.05 -15.08 -1.13
N GLY A 21 15.18 -15.56 -0.63
CA GLY A 21 16.27 -16.02 -1.49
C GLY A 21 16.79 -14.89 -2.39
N ASP A 22 17.37 -15.25 -3.54
CA ASP A 22 18.10 -14.29 -4.39
C ASP A 22 17.22 -13.57 -5.43
N HIS A 23 16.01 -14.08 -5.68
CA HIS A 23 15.20 -13.70 -6.85
C HIS A 23 13.84 -13.10 -6.52
N GLU A 24 13.31 -13.36 -5.32
CA GLU A 24 11.99 -12.86 -4.95
C GLU A 24 12.10 -11.64 -4.05
N ARG A 25 11.40 -10.59 -4.46
CA ARG A 25 11.39 -9.33 -3.75
C ARG A 25 9.98 -8.77 -3.66
N VAL A 26 9.68 -8.21 -2.49
CA VAL A 26 8.50 -7.38 -2.26
C VAL A 26 8.96 -6.00 -1.81
N GLU A 27 8.47 -4.94 -2.45
CA GLU A 27 8.64 -3.58 -1.97
C GLU A 27 7.31 -2.97 -1.58
N MET A 28 7.25 -2.41 -0.38
CA MET A 28 6.09 -1.71 0.15
C MET A 28 6.37 -0.21 0.19
N HIS A 29 5.59 0.56 -0.56
CA HIS A 29 5.72 2.01 -0.69
C HIS A 29 4.49 2.69 -0.12
N LEU A 30 4.70 3.60 0.82
CA LEU A 30 3.67 4.52 1.27
C LEU A 30 3.74 5.80 0.43
N ARG A 31 2.61 6.23 -0.13
CA ARG A 31 2.49 7.46 -0.90
C ARG A 31 1.35 8.30 -0.37
N GLN A 32 1.62 9.58 -0.19
CA GLN A 32 0.63 10.55 0.26
C GLN A 32 -0.03 11.22 -0.95
N ASP A 33 -1.34 11.40 -0.91
CA ASP A 33 -2.08 12.21 -1.87
C ASP A 33 -2.19 13.68 -1.42
N GLU A 34 -2.85 14.51 -2.24
CA GLU A 34 -3.03 15.93 -1.96
C GLU A 34 -3.97 16.20 -0.78
N GLN A 35 -4.86 15.25 -0.47
CA GLN A 35 -5.76 15.28 0.68
C GLN A 35 -5.09 14.79 1.97
N ARG A 36 -3.78 14.55 1.93
CA ARG A 36 -2.96 14.01 3.03
C ARG A 36 -3.33 12.58 3.43
N HIS A 37 -4.09 11.86 2.61
CA HIS A 37 -4.32 10.44 2.81
C HIS A 37 -3.13 9.64 2.30
N TYR A 38 -2.93 8.46 2.89
CA TYR A 38 -1.85 7.55 2.55
C TYR A 38 -2.39 6.34 1.80
N THR A 39 -1.72 5.96 0.73
CA THR A 39 -1.96 4.71 0.01
C THR A 39 -0.73 3.84 0.12
N LEU A 40 -0.95 2.57 0.46
CA LEU A 40 0.09 1.55 0.49
C LEU A 40 0.08 0.77 -0.83
N PHE A 41 1.22 0.78 -1.51
CA PHE A 41 1.47 -0.07 -2.67
C PHE A 41 2.45 -1.17 -2.29
N ALA A 42 2.07 -2.43 -2.51
CA ALA A 42 2.94 -3.59 -2.39
C ALA A 42 3.24 -4.13 -3.79
N PHE A 43 4.49 -4.07 -4.18
CA PHE A 43 4.99 -4.60 -5.45
C PHE A 43 5.72 -5.90 -5.19
N ALA A 44 5.47 -6.94 -5.99
CA ALA A 44 6.17 -8.22 -5.89
C ALA A 44 6.71 -8.63 -7.26
N GLY A 45 7.95 -9.12 -7.31
CA GLY A 45 8.61 -9.46 -8.57
C GLY A 45 10.10 -9.75 -8.42
N ASP A 46 10.78 -9.68 -9.56
CA ASP A 46 12.23 -9.80 -9.67
C ASP A 46 12.93 -8.44 -9.47
N HIS A 47 14.25 -8.34 -9.65
CA HIS A 47 14.96 -7.06 -9.51
C HIS A 47 14.69 -6.05 -10.64
N ARG A 48 14.06 -6.46 -11.75
CA ARG A 48 13.90 -5.64 -12.94
C ARG A 48 12.56 -4.95 -12.98
N ARG A 49 11.46 -5.68 -12.71
CA ARG A 49 10.09 -5.14 -12.80
C ARG A 49 9.15 -5.81 -11.81
N PRO A 50 8.18 -5.05 -11.27
CA PRO A 50 7.12 -5.65 -10.48
C PRO A 50 6.27 -6.55 -11.39
N ALA A 51 6.11 -7.81 -11.00
CA ALA A 51 5.22 -8.75 -11.67
C ALA A 51 3.77 -8.63 -11.15
N ARG A 52 3.62 -8.18 -9.90
CA ARG A 52 2.33 -7.98 -9.25
C ARG A 52 2.34 -6.69 -8.45
N THR A 53 1.20 -6.02 -8.43
CA THR A 53 0.96 -4.81 -7.65
C THR A 53 -0.32 -4.98 -6.86
N GLN A 54 -0.27 -4.67 -5.58
CA GLN A 54 -1.43 -4.59 -4.72
C GLN A 54 -1.51 -3.21 -4.07
N GLN A 55 -2.72 -2.68 -3.98
CA GLN A 55 -3.01 -1.36 -3.43
C GLN A 55 -3.93 -1.50 -2.21
N GLN A 56 -3.67 -0.75 -1.15
CA GLN A 56 -4.58 -0.59 -0.02
C GLN A 56 -4.63 0.87 0.47
N GLY A 57 -5.82 1.33 0.85
CA GLY A 57 -6.11 2.69 1.26
C GLY A 57 -7.41 3.22 0.63
N PRO A 58 -7.71 4.51 0.77
CA PRO A 58 -6.92 5.53 1.45
C PRO A 58 -6.91 5.36 2.98
N TYR A 59 -5.77 5.64 3.62
CA TYR A 59 -5.60 5.70 5.06
C TYR A 59 -5.53 7.16 5.51
N HIS A 60 -6.21 7.52 6.60
CA HIS A 60 -6.30 8.91 7.04
C HIS A 60 -5.05 9.42 7.75
N CYS A 61 -4.18 8.51 8.22
CA CYS A 61 -2.91 8.88 8.83
C CYS A 61 -1.81 7.85 8.53
N LEU A 62 -0.56 8.28 8.71
CA LEU A 62 0.62 7.46 8.50
C LEU A 62 0.62 6.22 9.41
N ASP A 63 0.08 6.32 10.62
CA ASP A 63 0.03 5.21 11.58
C ASP A 63 -0.89 4.08 11.12
N GLN A 64 -2.07 4.42 10.56
CA GLN A 64 -2.97 3.43 9.95
C GLN A 64 -2.29 2.70 8.79
N ALA A 65 -1.61 3.46 7.92
CA ALA A 65 -0.90 2.91 6.78
C ALA A 65 0.28 2.03 7.21
N ASN A 66 1.00 2.41 8.27
CA ASN A 66 2.04 1.60 8.88
C ASN A 66 1.50 0.34 9.54
N GLY A 67 0.32 0.40 10.18
CA GLY A 67 -0.37 -0.76 10.71
C GLY A 67 -0.66 -1.80 9.62
N ALA A 68 -1.20 -1.35 8.48
CA ALA A 68 -1.41 -2.21 7.32
C ALA A 68 -0.09 -2.78 6.78
N ARG A 69 0.95 -1.95 6.63
CA ARG A 69 2.29 -2.38 6.19
C ARG A 69 2.87 -3.47 7.10
N ARG A 70 2.75 -3.30 8.42
CA ARG A 70 3.20 -4.29 9.42
C ARG A 70 2.43 -5.60 9.34
N ALA A 71 1.13 -5.54 9.11
CA ALA A 71 0.31 -6.75 8.94
C ALA A 71 0.70 -7.53 7.67
N ILE A 72 0.92 -6.83 6.55
CA ILE A 72 1.41 -7.45 5.32
C ILE A 72 2.79 -8.06 5.53
N ALA A 73 3.70 -7.33 6.16
CA ALA A 73 5.04 -7.82 6.43
C ALA A 73 5.05 -9.05 7.35
N ALA A 74 4.21 -9.08 8.39
CA ALA A 74 4.03 -10.25 9.25
C ALA A 74 3.56 -11.47 8.44
N ALA A 75 2.58 -11.29 7.54
CA ALA A 75 2.12 -12.35 6.64
C ALA A 75 3.20 -12.81 5.64
N LEU A 76 4.06 -11.91 5.17
CA LEU A 76 5.19 -12.25 4.30
C LEU A 76 6.28 -13.02 5.07
N ARG A 77 6.52 -12.68 6.35
CA ARG A 77 7.45 -13.43 7.20
C ARG A 77 7.04 -14.89 7.38
N THR A 78 5.75 -15.17 7.53
CA THR A 78 5.26 -16.57 7.61
C THR A 78 5.50 -17.34 6.31
N GLN A 79 5.75 -16.65 5.19
CA GLN A 79 6.11 -17.23 3.89
C GLN A 79 7.63 -17.24 3.62
N GLY A 80 8.45 -16.91 4.62
CA GLY A 80 9.91 -16.96 4.55
C GLY A 80 10.59 -15.68 4.05
N TYR A 81 9.84 -14.61 3.81
CA TYR A 81 10.44 -13.32 3.49
C TYR A 81 11.11 -12.69 4.70
N ARG A 82 12.21 -11.97 4.47
CA ARG A 82 12.94 -11.22 5.49
C ARG A 82 13.08 -9.77 5.07
N VAL A 83 13.06 -8.87 6.04
CA VAL A 83 13.41 -7.46 5.81
C VAL A 83 14.86 -7.41 5.33
N SER A 84 15.13 -6.59 4.33
CA SER A 84 16.46 -6.42 3.76
C SER A 84 16.89 -4.97 3.84
N ASP A 85 17.72 -4.64 4.83
CA ASP A 85 18.25 -3.29 5.02
C ASP A 85 19.36 -2.96 4.01
N ASP A 86 20.05 -3.99 3.50
CA ASP A 86 21.14 -3.87 2.52
C ASP A 86 20.65 -3.69 1.07
N VAL A 87 19.34 -3.80 0.84
CA VAL A 87 18.74 -3.79 -0.50
C VAL A 87 17.93 -2.52 -0.71
N HIS A 88 18.39 -1.65 -1.60
CA HIS A 88 17.72 -0.39 -1.89
C HIS A 88 16.44 -0.56 -2.71
N PRO A 89 15.36 0.21 -2.44
CA PRO A 89 14.12 0.20 -3.22
C PRO A 89 14.38 0.64 -4.67
N VAL A 90 13.94 -0.19 -5.64
CA VAL A 90 14.12 0.08 -7.07
C VAL A 90 12.83 0.49 -7.78
N TRP A 91 11.66 0.32 -7.14
CA TRP A 91 10.36 0.63 -7.76
C TRP A 91 9.74 1.93 -7.29
N CYS A 92 10.54 2.88 -6.82
CA CYS A 92 10.07 4.21 -6.41
C CYS A 92 9.32 4.94 -7.53
N LEU A 93 9.79 4.82 -8.79
CA LEU A 93 9.14 5.43 -9.96
C LEU A 93 7.80 4.78 -10.30
N GLU A 94 7.69 3.45 -10.16
CA GLU A 94 6.42 2.76 -10.41
C GLU A 94 5.39 3.11 -9.32
N ALA A 95 5.82 3.20 -8.06
CA ALA A 95 4.98 3.72 -6.98
C ALA A 95 4.48 5.15 -7.27
N GLN A 96 5.33 6.02 -7.82
CA GLN A 96 4.94 7.37 -8.20
C GLN A 96 3.93 7.40 -9.36
N ARG A 97 4.10 6.53 -10.35
CA ARG A 97 3.13 6.39 -11.44
C ARG A 97 1.78 5.91 -10.95
N CYS A 98 1.76 4.94 -10.04
CA CYS A 98 0.51 4.43 -9.46
C CYS A 98 -0.26 5.51 -8.70
N ILE A 99 0.42 6.32 -7.87
CA ILE A 99 -0.28 7.39 -7.14
C ILE A 99 -0.76 8.50 -8.09
N ASN A 100 -0.02 8.83 -9.14
CA ASN A 100 -0.47 9.80 -10.15
C ASN A 100 -1.71 9.28 -10.89
N ALA A 101 -1.71 8.01 -11.33
CA ALA A 101 -2.87 7.40 -11.97
C ALA A 101 -4.10 7.37 -11.05
N LEU A 102 -3.90 7.16 -9.74
CA LEU A 102 -4.98 7.23 -8.76
C LEU A 102 -5.56 8.64 -8.63
N ARG A 103 -4.70 9.67 -8.66
CA ARG A 103 -5.11 11.09 -8.64
C ARG A 103 -5.92 11.43 -9.89
N ASP A 104 -5.40 11.07 -11.07
CA ASP A 104 -6.09 11.29 -12.34
C ASP A 104 -7.47 10.61 -12.36
N ALA A 105 -7.58 9.40 -11.80
CA ALA A 105 -8.85 8.69 -11.67
C ALA A 105 -9.83 9.39 -10.72
N HIS A 106 -9.36 9.93 -9.59
CA HIS A 106 -10.20 10.70 -8.66
C HIS A 106 -10.72 12.00 -9.28
N GLU A 107 -9.91 12.67 -10.11
CA GLU A 107 -10.33 13.87 -10.85
C GLU A 107 -11.38 13.53 -11.93
N GLN A 108 -11.22 12.41 -12.62
CA GLN A 108 -12.15 11.96 -13.66
C GLN A 108 -13.48 11.45 -13.08
N PHE A 109 -13.45 10.85 -11.89
CA PHE A 109 -14.61 10.27 -11.23
C PHE A 109 -14.80 10.83 -9.82
N PRO A 110 -15.17 12.11 -9.69
CA PRO A 110 -15.42 12.70 -8.38
C PRO A 110 -16.59 11.98 -7.71
N VAL A 111 -16.31 11.29 -6.61
CA VAL A 111 -17.34 10.62 -5.81
C VAL A 111 -18.25 11.70 -5.20
N SER A 112 -19.53 11.68 -5.59
CA SER A 112 -20.53 12.56 -5.00
C SER A 112 -20.95 12.00 -3.64
N TYR A 113 -20.54 12.67 -2.56
CA TYR A 113 -21.01 12.39 -1.20
C TYR A 113 -22.36 13.07 -0.88
N LYS A 114 -23.06 13.59 -1.89
CA LYS A 114 -24.40 14.14 -1.67
C LYS A 114 -25.34 12.99 -1.35
N PHE A 115 -25.89 13.05 -0.15
CA PHE A 115 -27.03 12.24 0.25
C PHE A 115 -28.17 12.46 -0.74
N ASP A 116 -28.56 11.41 -1.49
CA ASP A 116 -29.80 11.39 -2.24
C ASP A 116 -30.89 10.80 -1.33
N PRO A 117 -31.92 11.56 -0.92
CA PRO A 117 -33.02 11.03 -0.12
C PRO A 117 -33.65 9.77 -0.72
N LYS A 118 -33.59 9.57 -2.05
CA LYS A 118 -34.07 8.36 -2.74
C LYS A 118 -33.30 7.10 -2.37
N ASP A 119 -32.07 7.22 -1.87
CA ASP A 119 -31.27 6.08 -1.41
C ASP A 119 -31.80 5.49 -0.08
N VAL A 120 -32.76 6.15 0.56
CA VAL A 120 -33.29 5.77 1.88
C VAL A 120 -34.80 5.62 1.90
N TYR A 121 -35.51 6.17 0.92
CA TYR A 121 -36.94 5.90 0.78
C TYR A 121 -37.14 4.45 0.33
N LEU A 122 -37.85 3.68 1.15
CA LEU A 122 -38.40 2.41 0.74
C LEU A 122 -39.73 2.71 0.04
N ASP A 123 -39.80 2.43 -1.27
CA ASP A 123 -41.06 2.49 -2.01
C ASP A 123 -41.97 1.34 -1.55
N TRP A 124 -42.72 1.57 -0.49
CA TRP A 124 -43.94 0.84 -0.14
C TRP A 124 -44.96 1.75 0.54
#